data_AF-A0A7U3ZRT9-F1
#
_entry.id   AF-A0A7U3ZRT9-F1
#
_cell.length_a   1.000
_cell.length_b   1.000
_cell.length_c   1.000
_cell.angle_alpha   90.00
_cell.angle_beta   90.00
_cell.angle_gamma   90.00
#
_symmetry.space_group_name_H-M   'P 1'
#
loop_
_entity.id
_entity.type
_entity.pdbx_description
1 polymer ?
#
loop_
_entity_poly.entity_id
_entity_poly.type
_entity_poly.pdbx_seq_one_letter_code
_entity_poly.pdbx_strand_id
1 'polypeptide(L)'
;MKKDNFKNQLASLGGKLKEKEDTTPLQEITPIQNRSKSEAEKTPKAEETKFTVHIPTDLMDTIKELGFKKKKKIKALFVEALEEYAQKHKLSE
;
A
#
# COMPACT_ATOMS: atom_id res chain seq x y z
N MET A 1 -1.44 -21.39 54.62
CA MET A 1 -0.04 -20.93 54.55
C MET A 1 0.52 -21.07 53.11
N LYS A 2 -0.01 -20.35 52.11
CA LYS A 2 0.47 -20.43 50.71
C LYS A 2 0.72 -19.07 50.05
N LYS A 3 0.25 -17.96 50.65
CA LYS A 3 0.36 -16.60 50.07
C LYS A 3 1.75 -15.98 50.27
N ASP A 4 2.45 -16.35 51.34
CA ASP A 4 3.75 -15.76 51.67
C ASP A 4 4.88 -16.27 50.74
N ASN A 5 4.78 -17.52 50.30
CA ASN A 5 5.73 -18.11 49.36
C ASN A 5 5.67 -17.46 47.97
N PHE A 6 4.48 -17.03 47.53
CA PHE A 6 4.31 -16.40 46.22
C PHE A 6 4.89 -14.99 46.19
N LYS A 7 4.69 -14.21 47.26
CA LYS A 7 5.31 -12.88 47.41
C LYS A 7 6.84 -12.96 47.43
N ASN A 8 7.38 -13.96 48.12
CA ASN A 8 8.83 -14.16 48.17
C ASN A 8 9.41 -14.60 46.82
N GLN A 9 8.70 -15.44 46.07
CA GLN A 9 9.11 -15.81 44.70
C GLN A 9 9.09 -14.61 43.75
N LEU A 10 8.06 -13.77 43.79
CA LEU A 10 7.97 -12.53 43.01
C LEU A 10 9.07 -11.52 43.34
N ALA A 11 9.37 -11.33 44.63
CA ALA A 11 10.47 -10.48 45.06
C ALA A 11 11.83 -11.01 44.56
N SER A 12 12.01 -12.34 44.58
CA SER A 12 13.24 -12.98 44.07
C SER A 12 13.41 -12.85 42.55
N LEU A 13 12.31 -12.80 41.80
CA LEU A 13 12.32 -12.62 40.34
C LEU A 13 12.69 -11.19 39.96
N GLY A 14 12.13 -10.20 40.67
CA GLY A 14 12.44 -8.78 40.44
C GLY A 14 13.89 -8.40 40.77
N GLY A 15 14.50 -9.07 41.77
CA GLY A 15 15.92 -8.92 42.10
C GLY A 15 16.85 -9.50 41.02
N LYS A 16 16.55 -10.71 40.54
CA LYS A 16 17.36 -11.40 39.52
C LYS A 16 17.39 -10.71 38.16
N LEU A 17 16.39 -9.88 37.86
CA LEU A 17 16.35 -9.07 36.63
C LEU A 17 17.29 -7.86 36.69
N LYS A 18 17.67 -7.39 37.88
CA LYS A 18 18.53 -6.22 38.09
C LYS A 18 20.02 -6.57 38.24
N GLU A 19 20.32 -7.78 38.72
CA GLU A 19 21.69 -8.22 39.01
C GLU A 19 22.42 -8.87 37.83
N LYS A 20 21.68 -9.32 36.80
CA LYS A 20 22.30 -9.90 35.61
C LYS A 20 22.51 -8.81 34.58
N GLU A 21 23.78 -8.56 34.23
CA GLU A 21 24.12 -7.77 33.05
C GLU A 21 23.43 -8.39 31.83
N ASP A 22 22.77 -7.54 31.05
CA ASP A 22 22.08 -7.95 29.84
C ASP A 22 23.12 -8.43 28.82
N THR A 23 23.29 -9.76 28.73
CA THR A 23 24.17 -10.40 27.77
C THR A 23 23.49 -10.66 26.43
N THR A 24 22.27 -10.11 26.21
CA THR A 24 21.63 -10.25 24.91
C THR A 24 22.46 -9.51 23.85
N PRO A 25 22.84 -10.19 22.75
CA PRO A 25 23.56 -9.53 21.69
C PRO A 25 22.67 -8.46 21.07
N LEU A 26 23.05 -7.20 21.26
CA LEU A 26 22.40 -6.07 20.62
C LEU A 26 22.57 -6.22 19.09
N GLN A 27 21.48 -6.57 18.41
CA GLN A 27 21.47 -6.66 16.96
C GLN A 27 21.35 -5.25 16.38
N GLU A 28 22.44 -4.72 15.84
CA GLU A 28 22.43 -3.47 15.08
C GLU A 28 21.68 -3.70 13.76
N ILE A 29 20.48 -3.14 13.66
CA ILE A 29 19.69 -3.16 12.43
C ILE A 29 19.91 -1.82 11.73
N THR A 30 20.56 -1.84 10.57
CA THR A 30 20.50 -0.70 9.67
C THR A 30 19.10 -0.64 9.07
N PRO A 31 18.34 0.45 9.28
CA PRO A 31 17.07 0.62 8.60
C PRO A 31 17.35 0.56 7.11
N ILE A 32 16.61 -0.27 6.39
CA ILE A 32 16.63 -0.24 4.93
C ILE A 32 16.02 1.12 4.56
N GLN A 33 16.88 2.14 4.41
CA GLN A 33 16.50 3.43 3.86
C GLN A 33 15.73 3.13 2.59
N ASN A 34 14.44 3.42 2.69
CA ASN A 34 13.41 3.22 1.69
C ASN A 34 13.92 2.54 0.42
N ARG A 35 13.62 1.24 0.26
CA ARG A 35 13.45 0.64 -1.08
C ARG A 35 12.26 1.28 -1.82
N SER A 36 12.00 2.57 -1.61
CA SER A 36 11.26 3.38 -2.54
C SER A 36 12.17 3.57 -3.73
N LYS A 37 11.77 2.95 -4.83
CA LYS A 37 12.31 3.11 -6.18
C LYS A 37 13.55 2.25 -6.43
N SER A 38 13.27 0.95 -6.55
CA SER A 38 13.82 0.15 -7.64
C SER A 38 14.15 1.05 -8.84
N GLU A 39 15.42 1.08 -9.21
CA GLU A 39 16.01 1.80 -10.34
C GLU A 39 15.54 1.28 -11.72
N ALA A 40 14.32 0.71 -11.80
CA ALA A 40 13.80 0.02 -12.98
C ALA A 40 12.65 0.76 -13.71
N GLU A 41 12.18 1.91 -13.23
CA GLU A 41 11.12 2.68 -13.92
C GLU A 41 11.52 4.14 -14.14
N LYS A 42 12.60 4.35 -14.91
CA LYS A 42 12.85 5.62 -15.61
C LYS A 42 12.23 5.56 -17.02
N THR A 43 10.94 5.28 -17.11
CA THR A 43 10.16 5.92 -18.17
C THR A 43 9.66 7.23 -17.59
N PRO A 44 9.77 8.38 -18.27
CA PRO A 44 9.03 9.56 -17.83
C PRO A 44 7.56 9.13 -17.84
N LYS A 45 6.99 8.86 -16.66
CA LYS A 45 5.54 8.75 -16.53
C LYS A 45 5.03 10.06 -17.10
N ALA A 46 4.35 9.97 -18.24
CA ALA A 46 3.67 11.10 -18.84
C ALA A 46 2.92 11.85 -17.74
N GLU A 47 2.83 13.18 -17.84
CA GLU A 47 2.17 14.00 -16.83
C GLU A 47 0.74 13.51 -16.58
N GLU A 48 0.55 12.66 -15.58
CA GLU A 48 -0.73 12.04 -15.26
C GLU A 48 -1.58 13.09 -14.53
N THR A 49 -2.57 13.63 -15.23
CA THR A 49 -3.56 14.54 -14.63
C THR A 49 -4.68 13.75 -13.97
N LYS A 50 -5.08 14.16 -12.75
CA LYS A 50 -6.23 13.56 -12.06
C LYS A 50 -7.53 14.14 -12.63
N PHE A 51 -8.40 13.26 -13.10
CA PHE A 51 -9.72 13.62 -13.63
C PHE A 51 -10.80 12.92 -12.80
N THR A 52 -11.71 13.70 -12.23
CA THR A 52 -12.85 13.21 -11.43
C THR A 52 -14.14 13.62 -12.09
N VAL A 53 -15.06 12.67 -12.31
CA VAL A 53 -16.33 12.89 -13.00
C VAL A 53 -17.44 12.20 -12.25
N HIS A 54 -18.62 12.82 -12.23
CA HIS A 54 -19.85 12.17 -11.80
C HIS A 54 -20.52 11.49 -13.00
N ILE A 55 -20.70 10.18 -12.91
CA ILE A 55 -21.28 9.36 -13.97
C ILE A 55 -22.50 8.63 -13.40
N PRO A 56 -23.59 8.48 -14.17
CA PRO A 56 -24.72 7.61 -13.81
C PRO A 56 -24.27 6.19 -13.43
N THR A 57 -24.95 5.58 -12.46
CA THR A 57 -24.64 4.23 -11.96
C THR A 57 -24.74 3.18 -13.07
N ASP A 58 -25.75 3.30 -13.93
CA ASP A 58 -26.04 2.34 -14.99
C ASP A 58 -24.88 2.28 -16.02
N LEU A 59 -24.30 3.44 -16.34
CA LEU A 59 -23.13 3.52 -17.22
C LEU A 59 -21.89 2.91 -16.56
N MET A 60 -21.70 3.09 -15.25
CA MET A 60 -20.58 2.48 -14.55
C MET A 60 -20.69 0.94 -14.54
N ASP A 61 -21.90 0.40 -14.41
CA ASP A 61 -22.12 -1.04 -14.40
C ASP A 61 -21.90 -1.67 -15.78
N THR A 62 -22.36 -1.02 -16.85
CA THR A 62 -22.04 -1.47 -18.22
C THR A 62 -20.53 -1.44 -18.50
N ILE A 63 -19.80 -0.44 -18.00
CA ILE A 63 -18.34 -0.37 -18.14
C ILE A 63 -17.65 -1.49 -17.37
N LYS A 64 -18.12 -1.85 -16.17
CA LYS A 64 -17.60 -2.99 -15.41
C LYS A 64 -17.81 -4.31 -16.17
N GLU A 65 -19.01 -4.53 -16.72
CA GLU A 65 -19.29 -5.72 -17.52
C GLU A 65 -18.39 -5.80 -18.75
N LEU A 66 -18.16 -4.68 -19.44
CA LEU A 66 -17.23 -4.60 -20.57
C LEU A 66 -15.78 -4.84 -20.14
N GLY A 67 -15.38 -4.35 -18.97
CA GLY A 67 -14.09 -4.61 -18.34
C GLY A 67 -13.87 -6.10 -18.07
N PHE A 68 -14.90 -6.78 -17.56
CA PHE A 68 -14.88 -8.22 -17.33
C PHE A 68 -14.75 -8.99 -18.65
N LYS A 69 -15.59 -8.68 -19.65
CA LYS A 69 -15.56 -9.34 -20.97
C LYS A 69 -14.21 -9.19 -21.67
N LYS A 70 -13.63 -7.99 -21.63
CA LYS A 70 -12.36 -7.69 -22.31
C LYS A 70 -11.11 -8.00 -21.47
N LYS A 71 -11.26 -8.47 -20.23
CA LYS A 71 -10.15 -8.64 -19.25
C LYS A 71 -9.24 -7.41 -19.14
N LYS A 72 -9.80 -6.20 -19.30
CA LYS A 72 -9.07 -4.93 -19.23
C LYS A 72 -9.36 -4.21 -17.92
N LYS A 73 -8.39 -3.43 -17.44
CA LYS A 73 -8.61 -2.52 -16.30
C LYS A 73 -9.60 -1.42 -16.70
N ILE A 74 -10.49 -1.06 -15.79
CA ILE A 74 -11.49 0.01 -15.99
C ILE A 74 -10.80 1.32 -16.44
N LYS A 75 -9.68 1.69 -15.83
CA LYS A 75 -8.89 2.87 -16.23
C LYS A 75 -8.46 2.83 -17.70
N ALA A 76 -8.04 1.67 -18.21
CA ALA A 76 -7.62 1.54 -19.60
C ALA A 76 -8.79 1.69 -20.57
N LEU A 77 -9.98 1.19 -20.20
CA LEU A 77 -11.21 1.40 -20.98
C LEU A 77 -11.62 2.88 -21.04
N PHE A 78 -11.48 3.60 -19.92
CA PHE A 78 -11.75 5.04 -19.91
C PHE A 78 -10.79 5.81 -20.80
N VAL A 79 -9.49 5.49 -20.77
CA VAL A 79 -8.49 6.13 -21.65
C VAL A 79 -8.81 5.83 -23.12
N GLU A 80 -9.07 4.57 -23.48
CA GLU A 80 -9.43 4.15 -24.84
C GLU A 80 -10.67 4.89 -25.36
N ALA A 81 -11.71 5.02 -24.53
CA ALA A 81 -12.93 5.75 -24.88
C ALA A 81 -12.69 7.26 -25.06
N LEU A 82 -11.85 7.86 -24.21
CA LEU A 82 -11.49 9.28 -24.31
C LEU A 82 -10.63 9.55 -25.55
N GLU A 83 -9.67 8.68 -25.85
CA GLU A 83 -8.84 8.75 -27.07
C GLU A 83 -9.69 8.62 -28.33
N GLU A 84 -10.59 7.64 -28.39
CA GLU A 84 -11.52 7.50 -29.51
C GLU A 84 -12.40 8.73 -29.69
N TYR A 85 -12.94 9.27 -28.60
CA TYR A 85 -13.78 10.47 -28.65
C TYR A 85 -12.99 11.69 -29.13
N ALA A 86 -11.78 11.89 -28.61
CA ALA A 86 -10.89 12.97 -29.02
C ALA A 86 -10.46 12.84 -30.49
N GLN A 87 -10.23 11.61 -30.97
CA GLN A 87 -9.91 11.35 -32.38
C GLN A 87 -11.10 11.63 -33.31
N LYS A 88 -12.30 11.20 -32.93
CA LYS A 88 -13.54 11.40 -33.70
C LYS A 88 -13.91 12.89 -33.80
N HIS A 89 -13.67 13.64 -32.72
CA HIS A 89 -13.94 15.07 -32.64
C HIS A 89 -12.69 15.92 -32.76
N LYS A 90 -11.63 15.42 -33.43
CA LYS A 90 -10.46 16.25 -33.73
C LYS A 90 -10.96 17.58 -34.26
N LEU A 91 -10.72 18.63 -33.47
CA LEU A 91 -10.89 20.02 -33.84
C LEU A 91 -10.11 20.17 -35.14
N SER A 92 -10.81 20.17 -36.26
CA SER A 92 -10.32 20.83 -37.45
C SER A 92 -10.33 22.30 -37.05
N GLU A 93 -9.20 22.79 -36.56
CA GLU A 93 -8.87 24.21 -36.64
C GLU A 93 -8.82 24.65 -38.12
#